data_AF-A0A2V9BHV4-F1
#
_entry.id   AF-A0A2V9BHV4-F1
#
_cell.length_a   1.000
_cell.length_b   1.000
_cell.length_c   1.000
_cell.angle_alpha   90.00
_cell.angle_beta   90.00
_cell.angle_gamma   90.00
#
_symmetry.space_group_name_H-M   'P 1'
#
loop_
_entity.id
_entity.type
_entity.pdbx_description
1 polymer ?
#
loop_
_entity_poly.entity_id
_entity_poly.type
_entity_poly.pdbx_seq_one_letter_code
_entity_poly.pdbx_strand_id
1 'polypeptide(L)'
;MIREDILQKFPDLFGTKKVNGREVNIEQTIAALTRELDPEIAAALTARRALLHSPAPVSKKYAWPKWDDTFEDPVSGQSWTFRQIVQGLIDNFLGRESKWRWRLNDEVPIPKDAHPLTNPGLELTGPWHPLDMAFNALNSPAPMNMPDFEDASPPHFQADGTPTNQPVGIFAALQNAKEIFEGRWAD
;
A
#
# COMPACT_ATOMS: atom_id res chain seq x y z
N MET A 1 19.79 2.29 -5.29
CA MET A 1 20.70 3.10 -4.46
C MET A 1 19.94 4.35 -4.06
N ILE A 2 19.90 4.69 -2.78
CA ILE A 2 19.20 5.87 -2.26
C ILE A 2 20.04 7.11 -2.62
N ARG A 3 19.40 8.22 -3.00
CA ARG A 3 20.15 9.43 -3.38
C ARG A 3 20.86 10.01 -2.15
N GLU A 4 22.08 10.49 -2.35
CA GLU A 4 22.94 11.01 -1.29
C GLU A 4 22.32 12.21 -0.56
N ASP A 5 21.64 13.10 -1.28
CA ASP A 5 20.98 14.27 -0.70
C ASP A 5 19.85 13.89 0.27
N ILE A 6 19.16 12.78 0.00
CA ILE A 6 18.11 12.24 0.88
C ILE A 6 18.74 11.64 2.14
N LEU A 7 19.83 10.87 2.01
CA LEU A 7 20.54 10.28 3.15
C LEU A 7 21.07 11.35 4.10
N GLN A 8 21.67 12.41 3.56
CA GLN A 8 22.22 13.52 4.35
C GLN A 8 21.14 14.33 5.04
N LYS A 9 19.99 14.53 4.38
CA LYS A 9 18.90 15.35 4.93
C LYS A 9 18.01 14.60 5.91
N PHE A 10 17.89 13.29 5.78
CA PHE A 10 17.03 12.44 6.61
C PHE A 10 17.78 11.25 7.21
N PRO A 11 18.90 11.47 7.93
CA PRO A 11 19.74 10.38 8.43
C PRO A 11 18.99 9.47 9.41
N ASP A 12 18.01 10.01 10.13
CA ASP A 12 17.18 9.29 11.09
C ASP A 12 16.28 8.22 10.47
N LEU A 13 16.01 8.29 9.16
CA LEU A 13 15.19 7.30 8.44
C LEU A 13 15.98 6.06 8.02
N PHE A 14 17.30 6.14 7.99
CA PHE A 14 18.17 5.09 7.43
C PHE A 14 19.08 4.47 8.50
N GLY A 15 19.87 3.47 8.10
CA GLY A 15 20.73 2.69 8.97
C GLY A 15 20.02 1.55 9.70
N THR A 16 20.67 1.03 10.74
CA THR A 16 20.12 -0.05 11.56
C THR A 16 19.14 0.49 12.60
N LYS A 17 17.91 -0.03 12.59
CA LYS A 17 16.84 0.31 13.52
C LYS A 17 16.39 -0.92 14.30
N LYS A 18 15.80 -0.70 15.47
CA LYS A 18 15.15 -1.76 16.25
C LYS A 18 13.63 -1.64 16.09
N VAL A 19 13.01 -2.59 15.40
CA VAL A 19 11.57 -2.63 15.13
C VAL A 19 10.98 -3.88 15.76
N ASN A 20 10.02 -3.73 16.68
CA ASN A 20 9.38 -4.85 17.40
C ASN A 20 10.39 -5.85 18.00
N GLY A 21 11.48 -5.33 18.56
CA GLY A 21 12.54 -6.13 19.18
C GLY A 21 13.57 -6.73 18.21
N ARG A 22 13.41 -6.55 16.89
CA ARG A 22 14.33 -7.05 15.86
C ARG A 22 15.20 -5.93 15.31
N GLU A 23 16.47 -6.23 15.03
CA GLU A 23 17.33 -5.31 14.29
C GLU A 23 17.06 -5.42 12.79
N VAL A 24 16.86 -4.28 12.14
CA VAL A 24 16.58 -4.16 10.71
C VAL A 24 17.46 -3.07 10.14
N ASN A 25 18.27 -3.39 9.14
CA ASN A 25 18.98 -2.38 8.36
C ASN A 25 18.09 -1.94 7.19
N ILE A 26 17.72 -0.66 7.17
CA ILE A 26 16.70 -0.14 6.24
C ILE A 26 17.18 -0.23 4.79
N GLU A 27 18.43 0.14 4.50
CA GLU A 27 18.98 0.13 3.15
C GLU A 27 19.13 -1.29 2.60
N GLN A 28 19.58 -2.23 3.44
CA GLN A 28 19.66 -3.65 3.07
C GLN A 28 18.26 -4.23 2.81
N THR A 29 17.26 -3.83 3.62
CA THR A 29 15.88 -4.27 3.46
C THR A 29 15.29 -3.74 2.15
N ILE A 30 15.46 -2.44 1.86
CA ILE A 30 15.06 -1.84 0.58
C ILE A 30 15.74 -2.59 -0.58
N ALA A 31 17.06 -2.81 -0.51
CA ALA A 31 17.79 -3.50 -1.57
C ALA A 31 17.33 -4.95 -1.77
N ALA A 32 16.98 -5.66 -0.70
CA ALA A 32 16.43 -7.01 -0.78
C ALA A 32 15.05 -7.01 -1.46
N LEU A 33 14.13 -6.16 -0.99
CA LEU A 33 12.79 -6.03 -1.55
C LEU A 33 12.83 -5.61 -3.03
N THR A 34 13.66 -4.63 -3.39
CA THR A 34 13.87 -4.22 -4.79
C THR A 34 14.34 -5.39 -5.63
N ARG A 35 15.35 -6.14 -5.19
CA ARG A 35 15.88 -7.29 -5.96
C ARG A 35 14.83 -8.39 -6.16
N GLU A 36 14.01 -8.64 -5.16
CA GLU A 36 13.00 -9.69 -5.17
C GLU A 36 11.77 -9.31 -6.00
N LEU A 37 11.31 -8.05 -5.89
CA LEU A 37 10.05 -7.60 -6.48
C LEU A 37 10.19 -6.93 -7.85
N ASP A 38 11.35 -6.35 -8.18
CA ASP A 38 11.55 -5.65 -9.46
C ASP A 38 11.20 -6.51 -10.69
N PRO A 39 11.57 -7.82 -10.77
CA PRO A 39 11.20 -8.65 -11.91
C PRO A 39 9.69 -8.80 -12.07
N GLU A 40 8.96 -9.02 -10.98
CA GLU A 40 7.50 -9.19 -10.99
C GLU A 40 6.78 -7.87 -11.30
N ILE A 41 7.28 -6.75 -10.76
CA ILE A 41 6.81 -5.41 -11.10
C ILE A 41 7.01 -5.15 -12.60
N ALA A 42 8.18 -5.46 -13.14
CA ALA A 42 8.47 -5.29 -14.57
C ALA A 42 7.57 -6.17 -15.44
N ALA A 43 7.32 -7.42 -15.04
CA ALA A 43 6.41 -8.33 -15.73
C ALA A 43 4.97 -7.78 -15.75
N ALA A 44 4.47 -7.33 -14.59
CA ALA A 44 3.13 -6.74 -14.47
C ALA A 44 2.98 -5.46 -15.31
N LEU A 45 3.96 -4.55 -15.27
CA LEU A 45 3.95 -3.33 -16.07
C LEU A 45 4.03 -3.61 -17.58
N THR A 46 4.79 -4.63 -17.97
CA THR A 46 4.90 -5.08 -19.37
C THR A 46 3.58 -5.64 -19.87
N ALA A 47 2.91 -6.49 -19.08
CA ALA A 47 1.59 -7.02 -19.40
C ALA A 47 0.54 -5.90 -19.52
N ARG A 48 0.55 -4.94 -18.58
CA ARG A 48 -0.33 -3.75 -18.64
C ARG A 48 -0.06 -2.92 -19.89
N ARG A 49 1.20 -2.67 -20.25
CA ARG A 49 1.58 -1.92 -21.46
C ARG A 49 1.13 -2.64 -22.73
N ALA A 50 1.34 -3.96 -22.81
CA ALA A 50 0.88 -4.78 -23.94
C ALA A 50 -0.64 -4.71 -24.11
N LEU A 51 -1.38 -4.78 -23.01
CA LEU A 51 -2.84 -4.58 -23.03
C LEU A 51 -3.18 -3.18 -23.53
N LEU A 52 -2.53 -2.13 -23.00
CA LEU A 52 -2.78 -0.73 -23.38
C LEU A 52 -2.56 -0.48 -24.88
N HIS A 53 -1.49 -1.01 -25.47
CA HIS A 53 -1.18 -0.87 -26.89
C HIS A 53 -1.95 -1.82 -27.81
N SER A 54 -2.72 -2.77 -27.26
CA SER A 54 -3.51 -3.68 -28.07
C SER A 54 -4.55 -2.91 -28.92
N PRO A 55 -4.62 -3.15 -30.24
CA PRO A 55 -5.62 -2.54 -31.12
C PRO A 55 -7.00 -3.19 -30.98
N ALA A 56 -7.15 -4.20 -30.12
CA ALA A 56 -8.42 -4.88 -29.91
C ALA A 56 -9.48 -3.91 -29.37
N PRO A 57 -10.76 -4.09 -29.73
CA PRO A 57 -11.86 -3.30 -29.17
C PRO A 57 -11.87 -3.37 -27.63
N VAL A 58 -12.25 -2.26 -26.98
CA VAL A 58 -12.38 -2.14 -25.52
C VAL A 58 -13.20 -3.28 -24.92
N SER A 59 -14.27 -3.69 -25.61
CA SER A 59 -15.14 -4.79 -25.21
C SER A 59 -14.45 -6.15 -25.12
N LYS A 60 -13.31 -6.34 -25.79
CA LYS A 60 -12.47 -7.54 -25.68
C LYS A 60 -11.32 -7.33 -24.70
N LYS A 61 -10.69 -6.15 -24.74
CA LYS A 61 -9.52 -5.80 -23.93
C LYS A 61 -9.81 -5.79 -22.43
N TYR A 62 -11.00 -5.32 -22.04
CA TYR A 62 -11.45 -5.24 -20.66
C TYR A 62 -12.66 -6.13 -20.42
N ALA A 63 -12.82 -7.19 -21.22
CA ALA A 63 -13.83 -8.20 -20.96
C ALA A 63 -13.54 -8.86 -19.60
N TRP A 64 -14.61 -9.27 -18.91
CA TRP A 64 -14.47 -10.23 -17.83
C TRP A 64 -13.80 -11.51 -18.33
N PRO A 65 -13.02 -12.20 -17.48
CA PRO A 65 -12.55 -13.55 -17.79
C PRO A 65 -13.71 -14.46 -18.19
N LYS A 66 -13.43 -15.45 -19.03
CA LYS A 66 -14.42 -16.49 -19.34
C LYS A 66 -14.62 -17.35 -18.11
N TRP A 67 -15.80 -17.96 -18.01
CA TRP A 67 -16.16 -18.79 -16.86
C TRP A 67 -15.18 -19.93 -16.57
N ASP A 68 -14.57 -20.48 -17.61
CA ASP A 68 -13.65 -21.62 -17.52
C ASP A 68 -12.18 -21.19 -17.54
N ASP A 69 -11.88 -19.89 -17.62
CA ASP A 69 -10.51 -19.38 -17.43
C ASP A 69 -10.07 -19.70 -16.01
N THR A 70 -8.82 -20.13 -15.84
CA THR A 70 -8.28 -20.62 -14.57
C THR A 70 -7.22 -19.67 -14.02
N PHE A 71 -7.25 -19.46 -12.71
CA PHE A 71 -6.35 -18.58 -11.96
C PHE A 71 -5.76 -19.35 -10.79
N GLU A 72 -4.46 -19.21 -10.59
CA GLU A 72 -3.77 -19.77 -9.44
C GLU A 72 -3.89 -18.82 -8.24
N ASP A 73 -4.29 -19.35 -7.08
CA ASP A 73 -4.15 -18.65 -5.82
C ASP A 73 -2.66 -18.63 -5.43
N PRO A 74 -2.02 -17.44 -5.35
CA PRO A 74 -0.59 -17.35 -5.06
C PRO A 74 -0.20 -17.83 -3.65
N VAL A 75 -1.16 -17.99 -2.73
CA VAL A 75 -0.89 -18.45 -1.36
C VAL A 75 -0.91 -19.98 -1.28
N SER A 76 -1.97 -20.61 -1.77
CA SER A 76 -2.11 -22.08 -1.71
C SER A 76 -1.54 -22.82 -2.92
N GLY A 77 -1.27 -22.12 -4.03
CA GLY A 77 -0.96 -22.71 -5.33
C GLY A 77 -2.15 -23.41 -5.98
N GLN A 78 -3.35 -23.33 -5.38
CA GLN A 78 -4.54 -23.98 -5.90
C GLN A 78 -5.11 -23.21 -7.09
N SER A 79 -5.45 -23.93 -8.15
CA SER A 79 -6.08 -23.36 -9.34
C SER A 79 -7.60 -23.37 -9.23
N TRP A 80 -8.22 -22.24 -9.56
CA TRP A 80 -9.67 -22.04 -9.56
C TRP A 80 -10.14 -21.47 -10.90
N THR A 81 -11.28 -21.94 -11.40
CA THR A 81 -11.91 -21.28 -12.55
C THR A 81 -12.57 -19.97 -12.13
N PHE A 82 -12.72 -19.01 -13.05
CA PHE A 82 -13.44 -17.76 -12.77
C PHE A 82 -14.85 -18.02 -12.22
N ARG A 83 -15.53 -19.06 -12.73
CA ARG A 83 -16.82 -19.52 -12.19
C ARG A 83 -16.74 -19.90 -10.71
N GLN A 84 -15.70 -20.61 -10.31
CA GLN A 84 -15.53 -21.03 -8.92
C GLN A 84 -15.21 -19.84 -8.02
N ILE A 85 -14.38 -18.90 -8.49
CA ILE A 85 -14.07 -17.66 -7.76
C ILE A 85 -15.36 -16.85 -7.50
N VAL A 86 -16.17 -16.64 -8.54
CA VAL A 86 -17.45 -15.92 -8.43
C VAL A 86 -18.47 -16.68 -7.58
N GLN A 87 -18.56 -18.01 -7.73
CA GLN A 87 -19.44 -18.82 -6.89
C GLN A 87 -19.03 -18.74 -5.42
N GLY A 88 -17.73 -18.71 -5.13
CA GLY A 88 -17.19 -18.49 -3.78
C GLY A 88 -17.61 -17.18 -3.15
N LEU A 89 -17.62 -16.09 -3.94
CA LEU A 89 -18.10 -14.78 -3.51
C LEU A 89 -19.61 -14.79 -3.21
N ILE A 90 -20.40 -15.46 -4.05
CA ILE A 90 -21.85 -15.61 -3.83
C ILE A 90 -22.13 -16.47 -2.60
N ASP A 91 -21.44 -17.61 -2.46
CA ASP A 91 -21.59 -18.49 -1.31
C ASP A 91 -21.25 -17.76 -0.02
N ASN A 92 -20.20 -16.92 -0.03
CA ASN A 92 -19.86 -16.09 1.11
C ASN A 92 -20.98 -15.08 1.44
N PHE A 93 -21.48 -14.35 0.44
CA PHE A 93 -22.57 -13.40 0.62
C PHE A 93 -23.85 -14.05 1.18
N LEU A 94 -24.18 -15.26 0.72
CA LEU A 94 -25.36 -16.01 1.16
C LEU A 94 -25.15 -16.80 2.45
N GLY A 95 -23.95 -16.77 3.04
CA GLY A 95 -23.63 -17.57 4.22
C GLY A 95 -23.67 -19.08 3.98
N ARG A 96 -23.49 -19.52 2.74
CA ARG A 96 -23.49 -20.95 2.37
C ARG A 96 -22.10 -21.53 2.53
N GLU A 97 -21.98 -22.62 3.26
CA GLU A 97 -20.71 -23.35 3.31
C GLU A 97 -20.49 -24.12 2.01
N SER A 98 -19.34 -23.89 1.40
CA SER A 98 -18.88 -24.62 0.21
C SER A 98 -17.35 -24.59 0.17
N LYS A 99 -16.75 -25.51 -0.58
CA LYS A 99 -15.30 -25.54 -0.81
C LYS A 99 -14.77 -24.34 -1.60
N TRP A 100 -15.66 -23.56 -2.21
CA TRP A 100 -15.31 -22.36 -2.98
C TRP A 100 -15.47 -21.09 -2.17
N ARG A 101 -16.18 -21.14 -1.05
CA ARG A 101 -16.41 -19.98 -0.20
C ARG A 101 -15.07 -19.42 0.27
N TRP A 102 -14.86 -18.13 0.06
CA TRP A 102 -13.72 -17.40 0.57
C TRP A 102 -14.18 -16.10 1.24
N ARG A 103 -13.43 -15.67 2.26
CA ARG A 103 -13.67 -14.45 3.03
C ARG A 103 -12.39 -13.63 3.07
N LEU A 104 -12.54 -12.31 3.10
CA LEU A 104 -11.41 -11.46 3.46
C LEU A 104 -11.07 -11.71 4.94
N ASN A 105 -9.78 -11.86 5.26
CA ASN A 105 -9.28 -12.02 6.63
C ASN A 105 -9.77 -13.29 7.36
N ASP A 106 -9.94 -14.41 6.64
CA ASP A 106 -10.40 -15.67 7.27
C ASP A 106 -9.33 -16.31 8.16
N GLU A 107 -8.05 -16.18 7.78
CA GLU A 107 -6.91 -16.78 8.52
C GLU A 107 -6.21 -15.80 9.46
N VAL A 108 -6.34 -14.49 9.19
CA VAL A 108 -5.65 -13.43 9.95
C VAL A 108 -6.70 -12.50 10.54
N PRO A 109 -6.87 -12.45 11.88
CA PRO A 109 -7.88 -11.60 12.49
C PRO A 109 -7.58 -10.12 12.25
N ILE A 110 -8.64 -9.35 12.00
CA ILE A 110 -8.52 -7.89 11.87
C ILE A 110 -8.13 -7.30 13.24
N PRO A 111 -7.09 -6.47 13.34
CA PRO A 111 -6.74 -5.77 14.57
C PRO A 111 -7.93 -4.99 15.14
N LYS A 112 -8.08 -4.97 16.47
CA LYS A 112 -9.26 -4.40 17.14
C LYS A 112 -9.46 -2.91 16.82
N ASP A 113 -8.37 -2.17 16.71
CA ASP A 113 -8.28 -0.76 16.34
C ASP A 113 -8.63 -0.50 14.86
N ALA A 114 -8.38 -1.46 13.96
CA ALA A 114 -8.74 -1.38 12.55
C ALA A 114 -10.08 -2.09 12.20
N HIS A 115 -10.80 -2.63 13.20
CA HIS A 115 -11.97 -3.47 12.93
C HIS A 115 -13.18 -2.62 12.49
N PRO A 116 -13.68 -2.76 11.24
CA PRO A 116 -14.64 -1.81 10.66
C PRO A 116 -16.03 -1.87 11.34
N LEU A 117 -16.40 -3.01 11.94
CA LEU A 117 -17.64 -3.10 12.72
C LEU A 117 -17.50 -2.55 14.14
N THR A 118 -16.27 -2.38 14.64
CA THR A 118 -15.99 -1.88 16.00
C THR A 118 -15.69 -0.38 15.96
N ASN A 119 -14.94 0.08 14.95
CA ASN A 119 -14.59 1.48 14.74
C ASN A 119 -15.12 1.96 13.38
N PRO A 120 -16.45 1.96 13.17
CA PRO A 120 -17.02 2.49 11.93
C PRO A 120 -16.82 4.02 11.88
N GLY A 121 -16.52 4.57 10.71
CA GLY A 121 -16.49 6.02 10.54
C GLY A 121 -15.81 6.46 9.25
N LEU A 122 -15.52 7.76 9.19
CA LEU A 122 -14.82 8.38 8.07
C LEU A 122 -13.33 8.01 8.12
N GLU A 123 -12.75 7.76 6.96
CA GLU A 123 -11.30 7.67 6.81
C GLU A 123 -10.82 8.98 6.21
N LEU A 124 -9.83 9.60 6.84
CA LEU A 124 -9.21 10.80 6.29
C LEU A 124 -7.95 10.42 5.52
N THR A 125 -7.82 10.94 4.30
CA THR A 125 -6.63 10.78 3.48
C THR A 125 -5.93 12.13 3.30
N GLY A 126 -4.61 12.12 3.11
CA GLY A 126 -3.88 13.33 2.80
C GLY A 126 -2.39 13.25 3.10
N PRO A 127 -1.65 14.30 2.74
CA PRO A 127 -0.22 14.34 2.97
C PRO A 127 0.08 14.49 4.47
N TRP A 128 1.16 13.86 4.92
CA TRP A 128 1.70 14.07 6.27
C TRP A 128 2.87 15.07 6.29
N HIS A 129 3.07 15.78 5.18
CA HIS A 129 3.93 16.95 5.09
C HIS A 129 3.16 18.10 4.44
N PRO A 130 3.12 19.30 5.03
CA PRO A 130 3.78 19.72 6.28
C PRO A 130 3.22 19.06 7.57
N LEU A 131 3.93 19.20 8.70
CA LEU A 131 3.63 18.49 9.96
C LEU A 131 2.24 18.84 10.53
N ASP A 132 1.78 20.06 10.33
CA ASP A 132 0.44 20.52 10.70
C ASP A 132 -0.67 19.72 9.98
N MET A 133 -0.47 19.30 8.73
CA MET A 133 -1.41 18.42 8.04
C MET A 133 -1.52 17.06 8.73
N ALA A 134 -0.40 16.50 9.21
CA ALA A 134 -0.41 15.25 9.96
C ALA A 134 -1.19 15.40 11.28
N PHE A 135 -0.97 16.49 12.04
CA PHE A 135 -1.71 16.72 13.28
C PHE A 135 -3.19 17.06 13.06
N ASN A 136 -3.52 17.81 12.02
CA ASN A 136 -4.92 18.07 11.67
C ASN A 136 -5.65 16.76 11.33
N ALA A 137 -4.97 15.83 10.66
CA ALA A 137 -5.51 14.50 10.39
C ALA A 137 -5.70 13.69 11.68
N LEU A 138 -4.66 13.58 12.50
CA LEU A 138 -4.68 12.80 13.75
C LEU A 138 -5.66 13.35 14.79
N ASN A 139 -5.84 14.66 14.86
CA ASN A 139 -6.77 15.33 15.78
C ASN A 139 -8.18 15.47 15.20
N SER A 140 -8.42 15.01 13.98
CA SER A 140 -9.75 14.99 13.38
C SER A 140 -10.65 13.96 14.09
N PRO A 141 -11.98 14.07 13.97
CA PRO A 141 -12.89 13.06 14.51
C PRO A 141 -12.90 11.76 13.69
N ALA A 142 -12.07 11.62 12.65
CA ALA A 142 -11.98 10.41 11.86
C ALA A 142 -11.31 9.28 12.67
N PRO A 143 -11.92 8.09 12.80
CA PRO A 143 -11.28 6.97 13.51
C PRO A 143 -10.01 6.45 12.83
N MET A 144 -9.83 6.73 11.54
CA MET A 144 -8.71 6.24 10.74
C MET A 144 -8.13 7.37 9.89
N ASN A 145 -6.80 7.36 9.77
CA ASN A 145 -6.04 8.26 8.92
C ASN A 145 -5.14 7.45 7.99
N MET A 146 -5.13 7.80 6.71
CA MET A 146 -4.26 7.24 5.68
C MET A 146 -3.25 8.32 5.25
N PRO A 147 -2.01 8.29 5.78
CA PRO A 147 -0.91 9.06 5.20
C PRO A 147 -0.76 8.67 3.74
N ASP A 148 -1.01 9.60 2.84
CA ASP A 148 -1.06 9.31 1.41
C ASP A 148 0.22 9.75 0.69
N PHE A 149 1.03 8.76 0.33
CA PHE A 149 2.29 8.91 -0.42
C PHE A 149 2.13 8.64 -1.92
N GLU A 150 0.90 8.41 -2.40
CA GLU A 150 0.59 8.14 -3.80
C GLU A 150 0.22 9.47 -4.50
N ASP A 151 -1.06 9.81 -4.57
CA ASP A 151 -1.56 10.92 -5.37
C ASP A 151 -1.50 12.25 -4.61
N ALA A 152 -1.68 12.24 -3.28
CA ALA A 152 -1.62 13.47 -2.49
C ALA A 152 -0.19 13.93 -2.15
N SER A 153 0.79 13.01 -2.10
CA SER A 153 2.21 13.38 -1.93
C SER A 153 3.19 12.47 -2.71
N PRO A 154 3.18 12.56 -4.05
CA PRO A 154 4.00 11.68 -4.88
C PRO A 154 5.49 11.85 -4.57
N PRO A 155 6.30 10.77 -4.59
CA PRO A 155 7.72 10.81 -4.23
C PRO A 155 8.59 11.67 -5.16
N HIS A 156 8.06 12.04 -6.33
CA HIS A 156 8.73 12.84 -7.35
C HIS A 156 8.15 14.25 -7.48
N PHE A 157 7.07 14.56 -6.77
CA PHE A 157 6.39 15.84 -6.90
C PHE A 157 7.07 16.92 -6.05
N GLN A 158 7.41 18.03 -6.70
CA GLN A 158 7.80 19.28 -6.06
C GLN A 158 6.96 20.38 -6.70
N ALA A 159 6.25 21.16 -5.89
CA ALA A 159 5.44 22.25 -6.41
C ALA A 159 6.33 23.28 -7.11
N ASP A 160 5.83 23.90 -8.17
CA ASP A 160 6.59 24.94 -8.88
C ASP A 160 6.95 26.10 -7.95
N GLY A 161 8.17 26.62 -8.10
CA GLY A 161 8.73 27.64 -7.19
C GLY A 161 9.22 27.12 -5.84
N THR A 162 9.16 25.81 -5.56
CA THR A 162 9.75 25.22 -4.36
C THR A 162 11.26 25.47 -4.34
N PRO A 163 11.82 26.15 -3.33
CA PRO A 163 13.27 26.34 -3.24
C PRO A 163 14.01 25.00 -3.20
N THR A 164 15.18 24.93 -3.85
CA THR A 164 15.98 23.69 -3.94
C THR A 164 16.45 23.15 -2.58
N ASN A 165 16.41 23.97 -1.54
CA ASN A 165 16.72 23.57 -0.17
C ASN A 165 15.52 22.93 0.57
N GLN A 166 14.32 22.92 0.00
CA GLN A 166 13.15 22.26 0.59
C GLN A 166 13.23 20.74 0.47
N PRO A 167 12.64 19.99 1.42
CA PRO A 167 12.66 18.55 1.37
C PRO A 167 11.79 18.00 0.24
N VAL A 168 12.10 16.80 -0.24
CA VAL A 168 11.14 16.01 -1.01
C VAL A 168 10.03 15.58 -0.05
N GLY A 169 8.77 15.91 -0.39
CA GLY A 169 7.63 15.81 0.52
C GLY A 169 7.46 14.45 1.19
N ILE A 170 7.67 13.35 0.45
CA ILE A 170 7.55 11.99 0.99
C ILE A 170 8.53 11.71 2.14
N PHE A 171 9.79 12.14 2.04
CA PHE A 171 10.79 11.87 3.09
C PHE A 171 10.56 12.74 4.32
N ALA A 172 10.10 13.98 4.12
CA ALA A 172 9.66 14.81 5.25
C ALA A 172 8.43 14.21 5.94
N ALA A 173 7.46 13.68 5.19
CA ALA A 173 6.30 13.02 5.74
C ALA A 173 6.66 11.72 6.49
N LEU A 174 7.63 10.94 6.00
CA LEU A 174 8.17 9.77 6.70
C LEU A 174 8.89 10.16 8.01
N GLN A 175 9.65 11.26 8.00
CA GLN A 175 10.27 11.79 9.23
C GLN A 175 9.20 12.21 10.24
N ASN A 176 8.18 12.95 9.80
CA ASN A 176 7.04 13.33 10.64
C ASN A 176 6.35 12.10 11.24
N ALA A 177 6.04 11.09 10.41
CA ALA A 177 5.44 9.85 10.87
C ALA A 177 6.28 9.17 11.95
N LYS A 178 7.59 9.06 11.72
CA LYS A 178 8.53 8.48 12.70
C LYS A 178 8.48 9.24 14.03
N GLU A 179 8.58 10.56 14.01
CA GLU A 179 8.62 11.37 15.23
C GLU A 179 7.30 11.34 16.00
N ILE A 180 6.17 11.34 15.28
CA ILE A 180 4.83 11.18 15.87
C ILE A 180 4.71 9.81 16.55
N PHE A 181 5.09 8.73 15.87
CA PHE A 181 5.00 7.38 16.44
C PHE A 181 5.99 7.12 17.58
N GLU A 182 7.12 7.84 17.62
CA GLU A 182 8.03 7.86 18.76
C GLU A 182 7.51 8.69 19.94
N GLY A 183 6.40 9.41 19.78
CA GLY A 183 5.81 10.24 20.82
C GLY A 183 6.59 11.53 21.09
N ARG A 184 7.44 11.99 20.16
CA ARG A 184 8.25 13.22 20.34
C ARG A 184 7.42 14.50 20.45
N TRP A 185 6.13 14.42 20.11
CA TRP A 185 5.18 15.53 20.07
C TRP A 185 4.03 15.35 21.06
N ALA A 186 4.24 14.54 22.11
CA ALA A 186 3.21 14.23 23.11
C ALA A 186 3.13 15.25 24.27
N ASP A 187 4.02 16.27 24.27
CA ASP A 187 4.14 17.31 25.31
C ASP A 187 3.46 18.62 24.91
#